data_AF-A0A151Z9M0-F1
#
_entry.id   AF-A0A151Z9M0-F1
#
_cell.length_a   1.000
_cell.length_b   1.000
_cell.length_c   1.000
_cell.angle_alpha   90.00
_cell.angle_beta   90.00
_cell.angle_gamma   90.00
#
_symmetry.space_group_name_H-M   'P 1'
#
loop_
_entity.id
_entity.type
_entity.pdbx_description
1 polymer ?
#
loop_
_entity_poly.entity_id
_entity_poly.type
_entity_poly.pdbx_seq_one_letter_code
_entity_poly.pdbx_strand_id
1 'polypeptide(L)'
;MNNIYDTTKPHSIILWLTENFESLNLAKGDELDSNKYYLLLWETGEKLNHFTVYFNKRVIHCAPNYNASNVSIQQYLATYPKHDLKGVYQVLKPNPSKSQTIMDTIWTKQENCLTFCLDYLGLEYAGKFLINIELMENFMKSSNQKKNSSIIILWYI
;
A
#
# COMPACT_ATOMS: atom_id res chain seq x y z
N MET A 1 -29.56 -1.14 27.25
CA MET A 1 -28.86 -0.07 26.52
C MET A 1 -28.30 -0.69 25.25
N ASN A 2 -28.93 -0.42 24.11
CA ASN A 2 -28.52 -0.99 22.83
C ASN A 2 -27.27 -0.24 22.33
N ASN A 3 -26.12 -0.89 22.39
CA ASN A 3 -24.95 -0.47 21.61
C ASN A 3 -25.27 -0.75 20.15
N ILE A 4 -25.84 0.25 19.47
CA ILE A 4 -25.92 0.28 18.02
C ILE A 4 -24.48 0.48 17.57
N TYR A 5 -23.77 -0.62 17.29
CA TYR A 5 -22.47 -0.57 16.65
C TYR A 5 -22.66 0.11 15.29
N ASP A 6 -21.97 1.23 15.12
CA ASP A 6 -21.92 1.97 13.86
C ASP A 6 -21.19 1.12 12.81
N THR A 7 -21.93 0.35 12.02
CA THR A 7 -21.40 -0.51 10.96
C THR A 7 -20.92 0.27 9.73
N THR A 8 -20.95 1.61 9.75
CA THR A 8 -20.50 2.43 8.61
C THR A 8 -18.98 2.56 8.52
N LYS A 9 -18.24 2.12 9.55
CA LYS A 9 -16.78 2.15 9.55
C LYS A 9 -16.21 0.78 9.14
N PRO A 10 -15.14 0.76 8.35
CA PRO A 10 -14.46 -0.47 7.92
C PRO A 10 -13.75 -1.16 9.10
N HIS A 11 -14.45 -2.01 9.85
CA HIS A 11 -13.91 -2.68 11.04
C HIS A 11 -13.05 -3.91 10.71
N SER A 12 -13.44 -4.70 9.70
CA SER A 12 -12.75 -5.93 9.29
C SER A 12 -11.39 -5.67 8.62
N ILE A 13 -11.25 -4.51 7.98
CA ILE A 13 -10.08 -4.07 7.22
C ILE A 13 -8.93 -3.67 8.14
N ILE A 14 -9.28 -3.03 9.26
CA ILE A 14 -8.34 -2.62 10.31
C ILE A 14 -7.81 -3.88 11.03
N LEU A 15 -8.65 -4.88 11.27
CA LEU A 15 -8.25 -6.14 11.92
C LEU A 15 -7.21 -6.94 11.12
N TRP A 16 -7.36 -7.09 9.81
CA TRP A 16 -6.41 -7.83 8.97
C TRP A 16 -5.05 -7.12 8.83
N LEU A 17 -5.06 -5.79 8.73
CA LEU A 17 -3.83 -5.01 8.74
C LEU A 17 -3.10 -5.15 10.09
N THR A 18 -3.80 -5.24 11.22
CA THR A 18 -3.15 -5.35 12.54
C THR A 18 -2.46 -6.68 12.82
N GLU A 19 -2.81 -7.77 12.13
CA GLU A 19 -2.14 -9.08 12.33
C GLU A 19 -0.84 -9.20 11.54
N ASN A 20 -0.75 -8.51 10.41
CA ASN A 20 0.38 -8.60 9.48
C ASN A 20 1.28 -7.36 9.53
N PHE A 21 0.78 -6.24 10.07
CA PHE A 21 1.46 -4.97 10.07
C PHE A 21 1.47 -4.29 11.43
N GLU A 22 2.58 -3.65 11.72
CA GLU A 22 2.73 -2.68 12.80
C GLU A 22 2.91 -1.30 12.17
N SER A 23 1.97 -0.38 12.45
CA SER A 23 2.10 1.01 11.99
C SER A 23 3.15 1.73 12.81
N LEU A 24 4.08 2.40 12.13
CA LEU A 24 5.14 3.17 12.76
C LEU A 24 4.86 4.66 12.68
N ASN A 25 5.02 5.33 13.82
CA ASN A 25 5.09 6.79 13.87
C ASN A 25 6.56 7.18 13.80
N LEU A 26 7.03 7.55 12.61
CA LEU A 26 8.42 8.01 12.42
C LEU A 26 8.53 9.50 12.70
N ALA A 27 9.53 9.88 13.49
CA ALA A 27 10.02 11.23 13.59
C ALA A 27 10.98 11.55 12.42
N LYS A 28 11.19 12.84 12.17
CA LYS A 28 12.15 13.29 11.16
C LYS A 28 13.57 12.87 11.56
N GLY A 29 14.19 12.01 10.77
CA GLY A 29 15.54 11.48 11.01
C GLY A 29 15.58 10.03 11.47
N ASP A 30 14.43 9.41 11.72
CA ASP A 30 14.37 7.98 12.02
C ASP A 30 14.80 7.17 10.78
N GLU A 31 15.70 6.22 11.01
CA GLU A 31 16.09 5.26 9.99
C GLU A 31 15.27 3.98 10.14
N LEU A 32 14.81 3.44 9.01
CA LEU A 32 14.20 2.12 8.97
C LEU A 32 15.27 1.04 9.10
N ASP A 33 14.99 0.00 9.88
CA ASP A 33 15.86 -1.17 9.97
C ASP A 33 15.93 -1.86 8.61
N SER A 34 17.10 -1.84 7.97
CA SER A 34 17.29 -2.39 6.63
C SER A 34 17.06 -3.91 6.55
N ASN A 35 17.03 -4.62 7.69
CA ASN A 35 16.77 -6.06 7.75
C ASN A 35 15.27 -6.40 7.86
N LYS A 36 14.39 -5.40 7.94
CA LYS A 36 12.94 -5.60 8.03
C LYS A 36 12.24 -5.16 6.75
N TYR A 37 11.10 -5.79 6.48
CA TYR A 37 10.22 -5.42 5.38
C TYR A 37 9.20 -4.38 5.83
N TYR A 38 8.95 -3.41 4.97
CA TYR A 38 7.96 -2.36 5.20
C TYR A 38 7.09 -2.17 3.98
N LEU A 39 5.80 -1.93 4.22
CA LEU A 39 4.91 -1.34 3.25
C LEU A 39 4.90 0.18 3.49
N LEU A 40 5.22 0.94 2.46
CA LEU A 40 5.22 2.39 2.50
C LEU A 40 4.05 2.93 1.70
N LEU A 41 3.42 3.96 2.24
CA LEU A 41 2.33 4.68 1.64
C LEU A 41 2.76 6.10 1.30
N TRP A 42 2.67 6.44 0.02
CA TRP A 42 3.00 7.75 -0.51
C TRP A 42 1.75 8.48 -0.97
N GLU A 43 1.57 9.71 -0.49
CA GLU A 43 0.70 10.68 -1.15
C GLU A 43 1.44 11.19 -2.40
N THR A 44 0.76 11.10 -3.54
CA THR A 44 1.31 11.54 -4.82
C THR A 44 0.64 12.82 -5.28
N GLY A 45 1.20 13.47 -6.30
CA GLY A 45 0.52 14.58 -7.00
C GLY A 45 -0.66 14.12 -7.87
N GLU A 46 -0.92 12.81 -7.94
CA GLU A 46 -1.99 12.22 -8.74
C GLU A 46 -3.24 11.93 -7.91
N LYS A 47 -4.27 11.35 -8.54
CA LYS A 47 -5.54 11.04 -7.88
C LYS A 47 -5.44 9.89 -6.87
N LEU A 48 -4.42 9.05 -6.99
CA LEU A 48 -4.29 7.82 -6.21
C LEU A 48 -2.99 7.84 -5.42
N ASN A 49 -3.08 7.33 -4.20
CA ASN A 49 -1.90 7.07 -3.39
C ASN A 49 -1.09 5.92 -4.00
N HIS A 50 0.21 5.92 -3.72
CA HIS A 50 1.13 4.92 -4.23
C HIS A 50 1.70 4.07 -3.11
N PHE A 51 1.78 2.76 -3.33
CA PHE A 51 2.32 1.80 -2.38
C PHE A 51 3.64 1.23 -2.89
N THR A 52 4.58 1.05 -1.97
CA THR A 52 5.88 0.44 -2.27
C THR A 52 6.33 -0.48 -1.14
N VAL A 53 7.11 -1.50 -1.46
CA VAL A 53 7.84 -2.28 -0.46
C VAL A 53 9.22 -1.66 -0.25
N TYR A 54 9.63 -1.51 1.02
CA TYR A 54 11.00 -1.18 1.38
C TYR A 54 11.67 -2.37 2.10
N PHE A 55 12.86 -2.72 1.63
CA PHE A 55 13.72 -3.72 2.25
C PHE A 55 15.17 -3.47 1.82
N ASN A 56 16.13 -3.62 2.73
CA ASN A 56 17.55 -3.50 2.45
C ASN A 56 17.94 -2.20 1.72
N LYS A 57 17.40 -1.05 2.16
CA LYS A 57 17.61 0.28 1.55
C LYS A 57 17.13 0.40 0.09
N ARG A 58 16.31 -0.53 -0.36
CA ARG A 58 15.71 -0.54 -1.70
C ARG A 58 14.21 -0.37 -1.62
N VAL A 59 13.66 0.25 -2.66
CA VAL A 59 12.23 0.40 -2.91
C VAL A 59 11.87 -0.50 -4.07
N ILE A 60 10.98 -1.45 -3.82
CA ILE A 60 10.37 -2.32 -4.81
C ILE A 60 8.95 -1.81 -5.05
N HIS A 61 8.61 -1.45 -6.28
CA HIS A 61 7.31 -0.86 -6.60
C HIS A 61 6.87 -1.21 -8.00
N CYS A 62 5.56 -1.18 -8.25
CA CYS A 62 4.98 -1.29 -9.59
C CYS A 62 4.23 -0.01 -9.94
N ALA A 63 4.37 0.52 -11.16
CA ALA A 63 3.60 1.67 -11.62
C ALA A 63 3.34 1.64 -13.14
N PRO A 64 2.36 2.42 -13.64
CA PRO A 64 1.89 2.32 -15.03
C PRO A 64 2.99 2.48 -16.10
N ASN A 65 3.96 3.36 -15.86
CA ASN A 65 4.94 3.76 -16.86
C ASN A 65 6.19 2.86 -16.90
N TYR A 66 6.41 2.04 -15.89
CA TYR A 66 7.66 1.27 -15.73
C TYR A 66 7.43 -0.16 -15.22
N ASN A 67 6.18 -0.57 -15.03
CA ASN A 67 5.81 -1.83 -14.38
C ASN A 67 6.56 -1.99 -13.05
N ALA A 68 6.92 -3.21 -12.68
CA ALA A 68 7.68 -3.48 -11.47
C ALA A 68 9.15 -3.05 -11.61
N SER A 69 9.66 -2.40 -10.57
CA SER A 69 11.02 -1.89 -10.50
C SER A 69 11.59 -2.07 -9.09
N ASN A 70 12.93 -2.12 -9.01
CA ASN A 70 13.66 -2.26 -7.75
C ASN A 70 14.87 -1.32 -7.74
N VAL A 71 14.77 -0.21 -7.01
CA VAL A 71 15.75 0.88 -6.99
C VAL A 71 16.22 1.19 -5.57
N SER A 72 17.31 1.93 -5.40
CA SER A 72 17.68 2.44 -4.08
C SER A 72 16.66 3.47 -3.59
N ILE A 73 16.49 3.61 -2.27
CA ILE A 73 15.61 4.63 -1.70
C ILE A 73 16.02 6.05 -2.11
N GLN A 74 17.33 6.32 -2.23
CA GLN A 74 17.81 7.63 -2.68
C GLN A 74 17.41 7.91 -4.13
N GLN A 75 17.55 6.92 -5.02
CA GLN A 75 17.12 7.05 -6.41
C GLN A 75 15.60 7.24 -6.52
N TYR A 76 14.82 6.51 -5.71
CA TYR A 76 13.37 6.66 -5.67
C TYR A 76 12.97 8.09 -5.27
N LEU A 77 13.51 8.62 -4.17
CA LEU A 77 13.24 9.98 -3.69
C LEU A 77 13.68 11.06 -4.70
N ALA A 78 14.81 10.85 -5.39
CA ALA A 78 15.27 11.77 -6.44
C ALA A 78 14.37 11.74 -7.68
N THR A 79 13.81 10.58 -8.03
CA THR A 79 12.90 10.40 -9.17
C THR A 79 11.51 10.96 -8.87
N TYR A 80 11.06 10.85 -7.61
CA TYR A 80 9.73 11.27 -7.16
C TYR A 80 9.78 12.30 -6.02
N PRO A 81 10.36 13.50 -6.26
CA PRO A 81 10.55 14.50 -5.21
C PRO A 81 9.24 15.10 -4.67
N LYS A 82 8.11 14.83 -5.33
CA LYS A 82 6.77 15.27 -4.92
C LYS A 82 5.99 14.20 -4.15
N HIS A 83 6.52 12.99 -4.00
CA HIS A 83 5.87 11.95 -3.21
C HIS A 83 6.13 12.21 -1.74
N ASP A 84 5.07 12.37 -0.96
CA ASP A 84 5.15 12.58 0.47
C ASP A 84 4.83 11.28 1.22
N LEU A 85 5.71 10.86 2.12
CA LEU A 85 5.54 9.62 2.87
C LEU A 85 4.49 9.85 3.96
N LYS A 86 3.33 9.18 3.84
CA LYS A 86 2.22 9.32 4.79
C LYS A 86 2.08 8.15 5.76
N GLY A 87 2.54 6.97 5.36
CA GLY A 87 2.39 5.78 6.17
C GLY A 87 3.58 4.84 6.03
N VAL A 88 3.98 4.27 7.17
CA VAL A 88 5.03 3.27 7.26
C VAL A 88 4.51 2.12 8.09
N TYR A 89 4.49 0.94 7.49
CA TYR A 89 3.94 -0.26 8.11
C TYR A 89 5.01 -1.35 8.09
N GLN A 90 5.54 -1.72 9.25
CA GLN A 90 6.45 -2.85 9.38
C GLN A 90 5.66 -4.14 9.16
N VAL A 91 6.14 -5.00 8.25
CA VAL A 91 5.53 -6.30 7.99
C VAL A 91 6.06 -7.30 9.01
N LEU A 92 5.17 -7.89 9.80
CA LEU A 92 5.53 -8.75 10.93
C LEU A 92 5.95 -10.16 10.48
N LYS A 93 5.31 -10.67 9.42
CA LYS A 93 5.53 -12.03 8.90
C LYS A 93 5.64 -12.03 7.37
N PRO A 94 6.66 -11.38 6.79
CA PRO A 94 6.81 -11.34 5.35
C PRO A 94 7.21 -12.73 4.83
N ASN A 95 6.60 -13.17 3.72
CA ASN A 95 7.03 -14.32 2.95
C ASN A 95 7.40 -13.85 1.52
N PRO A 96 8.51 -13.10 1.38
CA PRO A 96 8.77 -12.33 0.19
C PRO A 96 9.04 -13.24 -1.00
N SER A 97 8.27 -13.07 -2.07
CA SER A 97 8.51 -13.79 -3.31
C SER A 97 9.71 -13.19 -4.04
N LYS A 98 10.68 -14.06 -4.34
CA LYS A 98 11.84 -13.74 -5.18
C LYS A 98 11.64 -14.16 -6.63
N SER A 99 10.41 -14.48 -7.01
CA SER A 99 10.11 -14.95 -8.36
C SER A 99 10.27 -13.82 -9.38
N GLN A 100 11.00 -14.10 -10.46
CA GLN A 100 11.08 -13.20 -11.61
C GLN A 100 9.68 -12.89 -12.16
N THR A 101 8.75 -13.84 -12.07
CA THR A 101 7.35 -13.66 -12.52
C THR A 101 6.65 -12.48 -11.85
N ILE A 102 6.91 -12.22 -10.56
CA ILE A 102 6.31 -11.06 -9.88
C ILE A 102 6.94 -9.76 -10.41
N MET A 103 8.25 -9.77 -10.67
CA MET A 103 8.94 -8.61 -11.25
C MET A 103 8.58 -8.37 -12.72
N ASP A 104 7.95 -9.32 -13.40
CA ASP A 104 7.44 -9.17 -14.76
C ASP A 104 5.96 -8.72 -14.78
N THR A 105 5.36 -8.43 -13.62
CA THR A 105 3.96 -7.98 -13.51
C THR A 105 3.72 -6.72 -14.32
N ILE A 106 2.75 -6.80 -15.23
CA ILE A 106 2.29 -5.67 -16.04
C ILE A 106 1.18 -4.93 -15.30
N TRP A 107 1.31 -3.61 -15.20
CA TRP A 107 0.30 -2.79 -14.53
C TRP A 107 -1.08 -2.91 -15.20
N THR A 108 -2.10 -3.19 -14.40
CA THR A 108 -3.51 -3.11 -14.80
C THR A 108 -4.34 -2.49 -13.67
N LYS A 109 -5.65 -2.36 -13.88
CA LYS A 109 -6.57 -1.91 -12.81
C LYS A 109 -6.56 -2.84 -11.58
N GLN A 110 -6.32 -4.14 -11.79
CA GLN A 110 -6.29 -5.18 -10.75
C GLN A 110 -4.85 -5.52 -10.33
N GLU A 111 -3.89 -5.37 -11.23
CA GLU A 111 -2.45 -5.54 -11.01
C GLU A 111 -1.82 -4.16 -10.81
N ASN A 112 -1.99 -3.60 -9.62
CA ASN A 112 -1.55 -2.25 -9.28
C ASN A 112 -0.51 -2.26 -8.16
N CYS A 113 -0.08 -1.08 -7.72
CA CYS A 113 0.99 -0.94 -6.75
C CYS A 113 0.70 -1.67 -5.43
N LEU A 114 -0.56 -1.68 -4.97
CA LEU A 114 -0.93 -2.34 -3.73
C LEU A 114 -0.96 -3.86 -3.89
N THR A 115 -1.64 -4.39 -4.92
CA THR A 115 -1.69 -5.85 -5.15
C THR A 115 -0.30 -6.42 -5.41
N PHE A 116 0.52 -5.71 -6.18
CA PHE A 116 1.93 -6.05 -6.36
C PHE A 116 2.70 -6.10 -5.04
N CYS A 117 2.54 -5.12 -4.14
CA CYS A 117 3.23 -5.12 -2.86
C CYS A 117 2.79 -6.30 -1.98
N LEU A 118 1.49 -6.61 -1.94
CA LEU A 118 0.97 -7.74 -1.16
C LEU A 118 1.46 -9.07 -1.71
N ASP A 119 1.41 -9.27 -3.03
CA ASP A 119 1.95 -10.46 -3.71
C ASP A 119 3.47 -10.59 -3.47
N TYR A 120 4.21 -9.49 -3.59
CA TYR A 120 5.65 -9.48 -3.34
C TYR A 120 5.98 -9.86 -1.90
N LEU A 121 5.19 -9.39 -0.92
CA LEU A 121 5.36 -9.70 0.50
C LEU A 121 4.81 -11.07 0.90
N GLY A 122 4.15 -11.78 -0.02
CA GLY A 122 3.50 -13.07 0.25
C GLY A 122 2.35 -12.97 1.24
N LEU A 123 1.62 -11.85 1.23
CA LEU A 123 0.48 -11.62 2.11
C LEU A 123 -0.81 -12.04 1.44
N GLU A 124 -1.64 -12.82 2.13
CA GLU A 124 -2.93 -13.28 1.62
C GLU A 124 -4.00 -12.20 1.74
N TYR A 125 -4.73 -11.94 0.65
CA TYR A 125 -5.84 -11.00 0.62
C TYR A 125 -6.99 -11.63 -0.17
N ALA A 126 -8.25 -11.30 0.13
CA ALA A 126 -9.41 -12.04 -0.41
C ALA A 126 -9.64 -11.89 -1.94
N GLY A 127 -8.80 -11.14 -2.65
CA GLY A 127 -8.72 -11.17 -4.12
C GLY A 127 -8.41 -9.82 -4.78
N LYS A 128 -7.75 -9.87 -5.94
CA LYS A 128 -7.31 -8.66 -6.71
C LYS A 128 -8.47 -7.78 -7.17
N PHE A 129 -9.64 -8.37 -7.40
CA PHE A 129 -10.83 -7.65 -7.86
C PHE A 129 -11.36 -6.64 -6.83
N LEU A 130 -11.11 -6.85 -5.53
CA LEU A 130 -11.51 -5.95 -4.45
C LEU A 130 -10.56 -4.75 -4.30
N ILE A 131 -9.31 -4.90 -4.75
CA ILE A 131 -8.28 -3.86 -4.75
C ILE A 131 -8.22 -3.19 -6.13
N ASN A 132 -9.37 -3.08 -6.81
CA ASN A 132 -9.46 -2.50 -8.14
C ASN A 132 -9.53 -0.97 -8.04
N ILE A 133 -8.61 -0.30 -8.75
CA ILE A 133 -8.53 1.16 -8.81
C ILE A 133 -9.86 1.81 -9.24
N GLU A 134 -10.58 1.22 -10.19
CA GLU A 134 -11.84 1.78 -10.70
C GLU A 134 -12.95 1.77 -9.66
N LEU A 135 -13.01 0.74 -8.80
CA LEU A 135 -13.94 0.71 -7.68
C LEU A 135 -13.62 1.81 -6.67
N MET A 136 -12.33 2.03 -6.40
CA MET A 136 -11.87 3.09 -5.50
C MET A 136 -12.19 4.49 -6.05
N GLU A 137 -11.96 4.72 -7.35
CA GLU A 137 -12.32 5.98 -8.01
C GLU A 137 -13.83 6.23 -7.99
N ASN A 138 -14.65 5.21 -8.24
CA ASN A 138 -16.11 5.32 -8.20
C ASN A 138 -16.61 5.63 -6.78
N PHE A 139 -16.02 5.00 -5.78
CA PHE A 139 -16.32 5.31 -4.38
C PHE A 139 -15.98 6.77 -4.03
N MET A 140 -14.79 7.25 -4.39
CA MET A 140 -14.38 8.64 -4.15
C MET A 140 -15.28 9.67 -4.86
N LYS A 141 -15.78 9.35 -6.05
CA LYS A 141 -16.75 10.20 -6.76
C LYS A 141 -18.11 10.23 -6.04
N SER A 142 -18.56 9.10 -5.51
CA SER A 142 -19.86 8.98 -4.85
C SER A 142 -19.91 9.59 -3.44
N SER A 143 -18.77 9.66 -2.73
CA SER A 143 -18.76 10.00 -1.31
C SER A 143 -18.75 11.50 -1.00
N ASN A 144 -18.58 12.41 -1.98
CA ASN A 144 -18.42 13.86 -1.76
C ASN A 144 -17.38 14.23 -0.65
N GLN A 145 -16.54 13.29 -0.22
CA GLN A 145 -15.61 13.50 0.87
C GLN A 145 -14.40 14.27 0.35
N LYS A 146 -14.29 15.52 0.80
CA LYS A 146 -13.08 16.34 0.68
C LYS A 146 -11.90 15.56 1.27
N LYS A 147 -10.92 15.23 0.42
CA LYS A 147 -9.43 15.25 0.59
C LYS A 147 -8.82 14.97 1.99
N ASN A 148 -9.50 14.27 2.89
CA ASN A 148 -8.90 13.76 4.11
C ASN A 148 -8.62 12.29 3.89
N SER A 149 -7.38 12.06 3.48
CA SER A 149 -6.71 10.81 3.14
C SER A 149 -6.81 9.78 4.26
N SER A 150 -7.99 9.18 4.43
CA SER A 150 -8.13 7.86 5.04
C SER A 150 -8.21 6.90 3.87
N ILE A 151 -7.19 6.05 3.73
CA ILE A 151 -7.26 4.96 2.77
C ILE A 151 -8.37 4.04 3.24
N ILE A 152 -9.52 4.18 2.59
CA ILE A 152 -10.59 3.21 2.67
C ILE A 152 -10.18 2.12 1.69
N ILE A 153 -9.40 1.13 2.14
CA ILE A 153 -9.32 -0.14 1.42
C ILE A 153 -10.68 -0.78 1.63
N LEU A 154 -11.58 -0.67 0.67
CA LEU A 154 -12.90 -1.28 0.75
C LEU A 154 -12.74 -2.80 0.68
N TRP A 155 -13.20 -3.48 1.72
CA TRP A 155 -13.42 -4.91 1.75
C TRP A 155 -14.84 -5.16 2.26
N TYR A 156 -15.62 -5.89 1.46
CA TYR A 156 -16.90 -6.47 1.83
C TYR A 156 -16.66 -7.96 2.11
N ILE A 157 -17.19 -8.47 3.22
CA ILE A 157 -17.48 -9.89 3.41
C ILE A 157 -18.98 -10.05 3.17
#